data_AF-A0A5K7Z9S0-F1
#
_entry.id   AF-A0A5K7Z9S0-F1
#
_cell.length_a   1.000
_cell.length_b   1.000
_cell.length_c   1.000
_cell.angle_alpha   90.00
_cell.angle_beta   90.00
_cell.angle_gamma   90.00
#
_symmetry.space_group_name_H-M   'P 1'
#
loop_
_entity.id
_entity.type
_entity.pdbx_description
1 polymer ?
#
loop_
_entity_poly.entity_id
_entity_poly.type
_entity_poly.pdbx_seq_one_letter_code
_entity_poly.pdbx_strand_id
1 'polypeptide(L)'
;MEPVPCFHCATMFIPRNKKQYCCSRPECQKARKASWQRIKMKTDPDYRTAQKLSNQKWAAKIPGYWKTYRDKNPEKAERNRMLQTIRNRRRSANKKSNDNPIAKMDARINMDFQPVGQFWLVPLIAKMDATKVNIFTITDTWQ
;
A
#
# COMPACT_ATOMS: atom_id res chain seq x y z
N MET A 1 14.23 24.88 -34.85
CA MET A 1 14.26 23.42 -34.66
C MET A 1 13.16 22.85 -35.52
N GLU A 2 13.39 21.70 -36.15
CA GLU A 2 12.35 21.01 -36.93
C GLU A 2 11.24 20.47 -36.01
N PRO A 3 10.01 20.30 -36.52
CA PRO A 3 8.94 19.66 -35.77
C PRO A 3 9.32 18.21 -35.42
N VAL A 4 9.15 17.84 -34.15
CA VAL A 4 9.38 16.47 -33.66
C VAL A 4 8.10 15.89 -33.08
N PRO A 5 7.87 14.57 -33.15
CA PRO A 5 6.70 13.95 -32.55
C PRO A 5 6.79 13.96 -31.02
N CYS A 6 5.68 14.28 -30.35
CA CYS A 6 5.60 14.20 -28.89
C CYS A 6 5.58 12.75 -28.41
N PHE A 7 6.45 12.39 -27.46
CA PHE A 7 6.49 11.04 -26.89
C PHE A 7 5.18 10.57 -26.23
N HIS A 8 4.34 11.48 -25.75
CA HIS A 8 3.09 11.13 -25.06
C HIS A 8 1.84 11.14 -25.93
N CYS A 9 1.69 12.12 -26.83
CA CYS A 9 0.48 12.26 -27.64
C CYS A 9 0.71 12.12 -29.14
N ALA A 10 1.93 11.79 -29.56
CA ALA A 10 2.38 11.65 -30.96
C ALA A 10 2.18 12.89 -31.86
N THR A 11 1.58 13.97 -31.37
CA THR A 11 1.40 15.21 -32.11
C THR A 11 2.75 15.88 -32.38
N MET A 12 2.96 16.33 -33.62
CA MET A 12 4.13 17.12 -33.99
C MET A 12 4.15 18.45 -33.23
N PHE A 13 5.31 18.82 -32.71
CA PHE A 13 5.51 20.12 -32.07
C PHE A 13 6.92 20.63 -32.31
N ILE A 14 7.11 21.94 -32.23
CA ILE A 14 8.42 22.57 -32.35
C ILE A 14 9.04 22.64 -30.94
N PRO A 15 10.17 21.95 -30.68
CA PRO A 15 10.80 21.96 -29.37
C PRO A 15 11.51 23.30 -29.11
N ARG A 16 11.46 23.77 -27.86
CA ARG A 16 12.17 24.99 -27.42
C ARG A 16 13.65 24.76 -27.16
N ASN A 17 14.02 23.52 -26.84
CA ASN A 17 15.41 23.10 -26.67
C ASN A 17 15.60 21.65 -27.18
N LYS A 18 16.85 21.28 -27.50
CA LYS A 18 17.18 19.95 -28.04
C LYS A 18 16.82 18.78 -27.12
N LYS A 19 16.61 19.03 -25.82
CA LYS A 19 16.25 18.01 -24.82
C LYS A 19 14.73 17.86 -24.63
N GLN A 20 13.91 18.68 -25.29
CA GLN A 20 12.46 18.65 -25.14
C GLN A 20 11.86 17.56 -26.04
N TYR A 21 11.41 16.46 -25.43
CA TYR A 21 10.78 15.33 -26.12
C TYR A 21 9.25 15.24 -25.91
N CYS A 22 8.65 16.20 -25.21
CA CYS A 22 7.20 16.29 -25.01
C CYS A 22 6.69 17.69 -25.33
N CYS A 23 5.52 17.76 -25.97
CA CYS A 23 4.84 19.01 -26.28
C CYS A 23 4.40 19.77 -25.01
N SER A 24 4.07 21.05 -25.15
CA SER A 24 3.70 21.92 -24.02
C SER A 24 2.33 21.63 -23.38
N ARG A 25 1.56 20.67 -23.93
CA ARG A 25 0.24 20.32 -23.38
C ARG A 25 0.37 19.86 -21.92
N PRO A 26 -0.51 20.34 -21.00
CA PRO A 26 -0.40 20.03 -19.58
C PRO A 26 -0.39 18.53 -19.27
N GLU A 27 -1.17 17.74 -20.01
CA GLU A 27 -1.23 16.28 -19.83
C GLU A 27 0.10 15.60 -20.17
N CYS A 28 0.70 15.96 -21.31
CA CYS A 28 2.01 15.46 -21.72
C CYS A 28 3.12 15.87 -20.75
N GLN A 29 3.07 17.10 -20.23
CA GLN A 29 4.04 17.56 -19.23
C GLN A 29 3.87 16.86 -17.89
N LYS A 30 2.63 16.60 -17.45
CA LYS A 30 2.34 15.79 -16.25
C LYS A 30 2.86 14.36 -16.41
N ALA A 31 2.60 13.73 -17.55
CA ALA A 31 3.06 12.38 -17.84
C ALA A 31 4.60 12.29 -17.90
N ARG A 32 5.26 13.31 -18.47
CA ARG A 32 6.72 13.43 -18.49
C ARG A 32 7.30 13.51 -17.09
N LYS A 33 6.80 14.42 -16.26
CA LYS A 33 7.24 14.60 -14.87
C LYS A 33 7.00 13.34 -14.04
N ALA A 34 5.86 12.69 -14.20
CA ALA A 34 5.53 11.44 -13.51
C ALA A 34 6.49 10.32 -13.90
N SER A 35 6.84 10.19 -15.19
CA SER A 35 7.77 9.18 -15.68
C SER A 35 9.18 9.42 -15.16
N TRP A 36 9.66 10.66 -15.21
CA TRP A 36 10.94 11.05 -14.62
C TRP A 36 10.98 10.73 -13.11
N GLN A 37 9.93 11.09 -12.36
CA GLN A 37 9.86 10.81 -10.93
C GLN A 37 9.87 9.32 -10.63
N ARG A 38 9.13 8.49 -11.39
CA ARG A 38 9.15 7.03 -11.23
C ARG A 38 10.54 6.44 -11.46
N ILE A 39 11.21 6.86 -12.53
CA ILE A 39 12.58 6.42 -12.82
C ILE A 39 13.50 6.85 -11.69
N LYS A 40 13.44 8.12 -11.27
CA LYS A 40 14.34 8.64 -10.25
C LYS A 40 14.15 7.96 -8.89
N MET A 41 12.91 7.72 -8.48
CA MET A 41 12.58 6.94 -7.27
C MET A 41 13.08 5.48 -7.33
N LYS A 42 13.23 4.89 -8.52
CA LYS A 42 13.71 3.52 -8.72
C LYS A 42 15.24 3.46 -8.77
N THR A 43 15.88 4.39 -9.45
CA THR A 43 17.32 4.35 -9.75
C THR A 43 18.16 5.02 -8.67
N ASP A 44 17.61 5.98 -7.93
CA ASP A 44 18.35 6.84 -7.01
C ASP A 44 17.86 6.63 -5.57
N PRO A 45 18.61 5.85 -4.76
CA PRO A 45 18.22 5.54 -3.39
C PRO A 45 18.24 6.77 -2.48
N ASP A 46 19.19 7.70 -2.69
CA ASP A 46 19.32 8.92 -1.88
C ASP A 46 18.18 9.89 -2.16
N TYR A 47 17.79 10.03 -3.43
CA TYR A 47 16.60 10.79 -3.78
C TYR A 47 15.35 10.22 -3.10
N ARG A 48 15.21 8.89 -3.07
CA ARG A 48 14.08 8.21 -2.43
C ARG A 48 14.05 8.43 -0.91
N THR A 49 15.20 8.36 -0.22
CA THR A 49 15.28 8.59 1.23
C THR A 49 15.02 10.05 1.57
N ALA A 50 15.60 10.99 0.83
CA ALA A 50 15.36 12.42 1.00
C ALA A 50 13.87 12.78 0.79
N GLN A 51 13.24 12.22 -0.25
CA GLN A 51 11.82 12.42 -0.52
C GLN A 51 10.94 11.88 0.64
N LYS A 52 11.28 10.71 1.19
CA LYS A 52 10.58 10.14 2.35
C LYS A 52 10.72 11.03 3.58
N LEU A 53 11.93 11.48 3.90
CA LEU A 53 12.20 12.34 5.04
C LEU A 53 11.48 13.69 4.93
N SER A 54 11.48 14.28 3.73
CA SER A 54 10.75 15.53 3.45
C SER A 54 9.25 15.37 3.71
N ASN A 55 8.65 14.29 3.22
CA ASN A 55 7.23 14.00 3.45
C ASN A 55 6.92 13.79 4.95
N GLN A 56 7.80 13.10 5.68
CA GLN A 56 7.66 12.91 7.13
C GLN A 56 7.73 14.23 7.89
N LYS A 57 8.72 15.06 7.60
CA LYS A 57 8.87 16.40 8.20
C LYS A 57 7.65 17.27 7.91
N TRP A 58 7.14 17.24 6.69
CA TRP A 58 5.94 17.99 6.31
C TRP A 58 4.70 17.51 7.06
N ALA A 59 4.50 16.19 7.16
CA ALA A 59 3.37 15.61 7.88
C ALA A 59 3.42 15.91 9.39
N ALA A 60 4.62 15.89 9.99
CA ALA A 60 4.83 16.26 11.38
C ALA A 60 4.59 17.76 11.62
N LYS A 61 5.00 18.62 10.68
CA LYS A 61 4.81 20.07 10.75
C LYS A 61 3.34 20.47 10.59
N ILE A 62 2.56 19.74 9.79
CA ILE A 62 1.16 20.08 9.48
C ILE A 62 0.25 18.89 9.83
N PRO A 63 0.08 18.61 11.14
CA PRO A 63 -0.80 17.53 11.58
C PRO A 63 -2.25 17.84 11.19
N GLY A 64 -3.03 16.79 10.89
CA GLY A 64 -4.45 16.93 10.56
C GLY A 64 -4.75 17.49 9.15
N TYR A 65 -3.74 17.91 8.37
CA TYR A 65 -3.95 18.43 7.01
C TYR A 65 -4.81 17.51 6.14
N TRP A 66 -4.52 16.20 6.13
CA TRP A 66 -5.26 15.26 5.29
C TRP A 66 -6.70 15.04 5.76
N LYS A 67 -7.01 15.27 7.04
CA LYS A 67 -8.38 15.23 7.55
C LYS A 67 -9.13 16.45 7.02
N THR A 68 -8.61 17.65 7.28
CA THR A 68 -9.23 18.91 6.84
C THR A 68 -9.33 19.01 5.32
N TYR A 69 -8.35 18.52 4.57
CA TYR A 69 -8.39 18.46 3.11
C TYR A 69 -9.55 17.60 2.60
N ARG A 70 -9.77 16.42 3.20
CA ARG A 70 -10.86 15.51 2.81
C ARG A 70 -12.23 16.08 3.17
N ASP A 71 -12.34 16.71 4.34
CA ASP A 71 -13.58 17.37 4.79
C ASP A 71 -13.95 18.52 3.83
N LYS A 72 -12.96 19.30 3.36
CA LYS A 72 -13.15 20.37 2.38
C LYS A 72 -13.37 19.87 0.93
N ASN A 73 -13.02 18.63 0.62
CA ASN A 73 -13.11 18.08 -0.74
C ASN A 73 -13.84 16.71 -0.74
N PRO A 74 -15.12 16.65 -0.33
CA PRO A 74 -15.85 15.39 -0.13
C PRO A 74 -15.96 14.58 -1.43
N GLU A 75 -16.24 15.25 -2.57
CA GLU A 75 -16.34 14.63 -3.89
C GLU A 75 -15.04 13.90 -4.29
N LYS A 76 -13.89 14.56 -4.11
CA LYS A 76 -12.58 13.96 -4.41
C LYS A 76 -12.27 12.81 -3.47
N ALA A 77 -12.62 12.94 -2.19
CA ALA A 77 -12.43 11.90 -1.20
C ALA A 77 -13.26 10.65 -1.56
N GLU A 78 -14.51 10.83 -1.97
CA GLU A 78 -15.40 9.75 -2.39
C GLU A 78 -14.92 9.07 -3.68
N ARG A 79 -14.56 9.85 -4.70
CA ARG A 79 -13.95 9.31 -5.93
C ARG A 79 -12.73 8.46 -5.61
N ASN A 80 -11.86 8.93 -4.72
CA ASN A 80 -10.66 8.18 -4.33
C ASN A 80 -11.02 6.87 -3.59
N ARG A 81 -12.02 6.91 -2.70
CA ARG A 81 -12.55 5.70 -2.03
C ARG A 81 -13.07 4.68 -3.05
N MET A 82 -13.87 5.10 -4.03
CA MET A 82 -14.38 4.21 -5.09
C MET A 82 -13.24 3.60 -5.92
N LEU A 83 -12.28 4.42 -6.36
CA LEU A 83 -11.11 3.94 -7.11
C LEU A 83 -10.24 2.99 -6.29
N GLN A 84 -10.13 3.20 -4.97
CA GLN A 84 -9.44 2.28 -4.07
C GLN A 84 -10.15 0.93 -4.03
N THR A 85 -11.49 0.90 -3.96
CA THR A 85 -12.27 -0.34 -4.02
C THR A 85 -12.01 -1.10 -5.32
N ILE A 86 -12.03 -0.42 -6.47
CA ILE A 86 -11.73 -1.04 -7.77
C ILE A 86 -10.31 -1.60 -7.80
N ARG A 87 -9.31 -0.84 -7.34
CA ARG A 87 -7.92 -1.29 -7.27
C ARG A 87 -7.75 -2.50 -6.35
N ASN A 88 -8.45 -2.52 -5.21
CA ASN A 88 -8.42 -3.65 -4.28
C ASN A 88 -9.02 -4.90 -4.92
N ARG A 89 -10.21 -4.79 -5.54
CA ARG A 89 -10.84 -5.91 -6.26
C ARG A 89 -9.94 -6.50 -7.34
N ARG A 90 -9.28 -5.65 -8.14
CA ARG A 90 -8.31 -6.09 -9.16
C ARG A 90 -7.12 -6.83 -8.56
N ARG A 91 -6.61 -6.39 -7.41
CA ARG A 91 -5.52 -7.11 -6.71
C ARG A 91 -5.97 -8.45 -6.17
N SER A 92 -7.17 -8.54 -5.59
CA SER A 92 -7.73 -9.79 -5.07
C SER A 92 -7.98 -10.82 -6.17
N ALA A 93 -8.47 -10.39 -7.34
CA ALA A 93 -8.67 -11.29 -8.49
C ALA A 93 -7.36 -11.88 -9.03
N ASN A 94 -6.26 -11.14 -8.93
CA ASN A 94 -4.94 -11.56 -9.39
C ASN A 94 -4.10 -12.26 -8.30
N LYS A 95 -4.67 -12.56 -7.13
CA LYS A 95 -3.94 -13.14 -6.00
C LYS A 95 -4.22 -14.64 -5.84
N LYS A 96 -3.15 -15.44 -5.83
CA LYS A 96 -3.15 -16.77 -5.19
C LYS A 96 -3.45 -16.56 -3.69
N SER A 97 -4.24 -17.43 -3.11
CA SER A 97 -4.98 -17.30 -1.84
C SER A 97 -4.24 -16.75 -0.60
N ASN A 98 -2.91 -16.74 -0.55
CA ASN A 98 -2.14 -16.48 0.68
C ASN A 98 -1.62 -15.06 0.85
N ASP A 99 -1.80 -14.20 -0.13
CA ASP A 99 -1.20 -12.89 -0.07
C ASP A 99 -2.36 -11.88 0.08
N ASN A 100 -2.63 -11.33 1.26
CA ASN A 100 -3.58 -10.23 1.45
C ASN A 100 -2.83 -9.06 2.10
N PRO A 101 -2.54 -7.95 1.38
CA PRO A 101 -1.57 -6.96 1.86
C PRO A 101 -2.21 -5.86 2.73
N ILE A 102 -3.50 -5.97 3.03
CA ILE A 102 -4.23 -4.99 3.83
C ILE A 102 -5.04 -5.78 4.84
N ALA A 103 -4.42 -6.08 5.98
CA ALA A 103 -5.14 -6.57 7.15
C ALA A 103 -6.20 -5.52 7.49
N LYS A 104 -7.48 -5.88 7.40
CA LYS A 104 -8.58 -5.01 7.81
C LYS A 104 -8.85 -5.06 9.30
N MET A 105 -8.24 -6.00 10.02
CA MET A 105 -8.10 -6.08 11.47
C MET A 105 -7.00 -7.11 11.71
N ASP A 106 -5.96 -6.74 12.45
CA ASP A 106 -4.84 -7.53 12.98
C ASP A 106 -4.37 -8.69 12.11
N ALA A 107 -3.18 -8.54 11.49
CA ALA A 107 -2.48 -9.69 10.96
C ALA A 107 -2.34 -10.70 12.11
N ARG A 108 -3.03 -11.85 12.01
CA ARG A 108 -2.81 -12.96 12.94
C ARG A 108 -1.31 -13.25 12.91
N ILE A 109 -0.65 -12.97 14.03
CA ILE A 109 0.71 -13.45 14.25
C ILE A 109 0.57 -14.97 14.21
N ASN A 110 1.34 -15.63 13.33
CA ASN A 110 1.46 -17.08 13.39
C ASN A 110 2.09 -17.39 14.75
N MET A 111 1.27 -17.75 15.72
CA MET A 111 1.74 -18.28 16.99
C MET A 111 2.17 -19.72 16.73
N ASP A 112 3.42 -20.03 17.04
CA ASP A 112 3.92 -21.40 17.04
C ASP A 112 3.30 -22.14 18.22
N PHE A 113 2.13 -22.73 18.01
CA PHE A 113 1.49 -23.59 19.00
C PHE A 113 2.28 -24.90 19.09
N GLN A 114 3.00 -25.09 20.20
CA GLN A 114 3.65 -26.36 20.47
C GLN A 114 2.65 -27.26 21.23
N PRO A 115 2.22 -28.41 20.66
CA PRO A 115 1.35 -29.33 21.38
C PRO A 115 2.13 -29.92 22.55
N VAL A 116 1.62 -29.73 23.77
CA VAL A 116 2.17 -30.37 24.97
C VAL A 116 1.83 -31.86 24.95
N GLY A 117 0.64 -32.19 24.44
CA GLY A 117 0.16 -33.55 24.33
C GLY A 117 -1.36 -33.64 24.38
N GLN A 118 -1.83 -34.88 24.42
CA GLN A 118 -3.25 -35.21 24.48
C GLN A 118 -3.59 -35.73 25.87
N PHE A 119 -4.61 -35.14 26.48
CA PHE A 119 -5.02 -35.39 27.85
C PHE A 119 -6.49 -35.76 27.93
N TRP A 120 -6.88 -36.39 29.03
CA TRP A 120 -8.27 -36.66 29.37
C TRP A 120 -8.62 -35.87 30.61
N LEU A 121 -9.62 -35.00 30.52
CA LEU A 121 -10.23 -34.35 31.67
C LEU A 121 -11.23 -35.33 32.29
N VAL A 122 -10.90 -35.82 33.48
CA VAL A 122 -11.74 -36.72 34.26
C VAL A 122 -12.35 -35.91 35.42
N PRO A 123 -13.67 -35.63 35.38
CA PRO A 123 -14.32 -34.86 36.44
C PRO A 123 -14.38 -35.66 37.74
N LEU A 124 -13.96 -35.04 38.86
CA LEU A 124 -13.89 -35.69 40.17
C LEU A 124 -15.24 -35.75 40.91
N ILE A 125 -16.17 -34.84 40.59
CA ILE A 125 -17.37 -34.58 41.41
C ILE A 125 -18.69 -34.83 40.64
N ALA A 126 -18.65 -35.09 39.34
CA ALA A 126 -19.85 -35.31 38.52
C ALA A 126 -19.75 -36.55 37.62
N LYS A 127 -20.89 -37.22 37.38
CA LYS A 127 -21.07 -38.34 36.43
C LYS A 127 -21.03 -37.85 34.98
N MET A 128 -19.91 -37.30 34.52
CA MET A 128 -19.68 -37.06 33.11
C MET A 128 -18.51 -37.91 32.62
N ASP A 129 -18.58 -38.35 31.38
CA ASP A 129 -17.52 -39.12 30.76
C ASP A 129 -16.25 -38.28 30.59
N ALA A 130 -15.11 -38.96 30.61
CA ALA A 130 -13.82 -38.31 30.41
C ALA A 130 -13.79 -37.61 29.05
N THR A 131 -13.38 -36.34 29.03
CA THR A 131 -13.32 -35.55 27.80
C THR A 131 -11.88 -35.44 27.30
N LYS A 132 -11.65 -35.79 26.04
CA LYS A 132 -10.35 -35.69 25.39
C LYS A 132 -10.05 -34.23 25.05
N VAL A 133 -8.92 -33.71 25.55
CA VAL A 133 -8.45 -32.35 25.28
C VAL A 133 -7.01 -32.35 24.78
N ASN A 134 -6.69 -31.43 23.89
CA ASN A 134 -5.32 -31.18 23.45
C ASN A 134 -4.86 -29.87 24.08
N ILE A 135 -3.73 -29.90 24.79
CA ILE A 135 -3.17 -28.71 25.44
C ILE A 135 -1.98 -28.23 24.62
N PHE A 136 -1.92 -26.92 24.38
CA PHE A 136 -0.85 -26.27 23.62
C PHE A 136 -0.17 -25.22 24.49
N THR A 137 1.16 -25.12 24.40
CA THR A 137 1.89 -23.99 24.96
C THR A 137 1.97 -22.88 23.93
N ILE A 138 1.73 -21.66 24.39
CA ILE A 138 1.98 -20.44 23.62
C ILE A 138 3.31 -19.92 24.15
N THR A 139 4.35 -19.94 23.31
CA THR A 139 5.61 -19.28 23.66
C THR A 139 5.34 -17.79 23.67
N ASP A 140 5.45 -17.14 24.83
CA ASP A 140 5.33 -15.69 24.95
C ASP A 140 6.38 -15.02 24.08
N THR A 141 5.96 -14.50 22.93
CA THR A 141 6.74 -13.52 22.16
C THR A 141 6.00 -12.20 22.23
N TRP A 142 5.80 -11.68 23.44
CA TRP A 142 5.53 -10.26 23.64
C TRP A 142 6.89 -9.56 23.89
N GLN A 143 7.54 -9.13 22.81
CA GLN A 143 8.56 -8.08 22.82
C GLN A 143 8.13 -6.95 21.88
#